data_AF-A0A8F1SAF8-F1
#
_entry.id   AF-A0A8F1SAF8-F1
#
_cell.length_a   1.000
_cell.length_b   1.000
_cell.length_c   1.000
_cell.angle_alpha   90.00
_cell.angle_beta   90.00
_cell.angle_gamma   90.00
#
_symmetry.space_group_name_H-M   'P 1'
#
loop_
_entity.id
_entity.type
_entity.pdbx_description
1 polymer ?
#
loop_
_entity_poly.entity_id
_entity_poly.type
_entity_poly.pdbx_seq_one_letter_code
_entity_poly.pdbx_strand_id
1 'polypeptide(L)'
;MISELYIQSQLIQLQHIHASSQPTADPALDTIKQTALNELRPLVDKLDVSPEEKFDTYLLLLRSTDDKTLIAPAHDAAIAIVDEARRAQALLDIIKEIDYFSNPR
;
A
#
# COMPACT_ATOMS: atom_id res chain seq x y z
N MET A 1 -42.58 19.64 -30.20
CA MET A 1 -41.84 18.52 -30.82
C MET A 1 -40.33 18.59 -30.63
N ILE A 2 -39.67 19.76 -30.57
CA ILE A 2 -38.20 19.85 -30.39
C ILE A 2 -37.75 19.60 -28.94
N SER A 3 -38.58 19.96 -27.94
CA SER A 3 -38.25 19.79 -26.51
C SER A 3 -38.16 18.31 -26.07
N GLU A 4 -38.97 17.44 -26.66
CA GLU A 4 -39.04 16.01 -26.32
C GLU A 4 -37.85 15.23 -26.88
N LEU A 5 -37.36 15.65 -28.05
CA LEU A 5 -36.15 15.11 -28.67
C LEU A 5 -34.88 15.48 -27.88
N TYR A 6 -34.87 16.65 -27.23
CA TYR A 6 -33.76 17.08 -26.36
C TYR A 6 -33.73 16.29 -25.04
N ILE A 7 -34.89 15.98 -24.46
CA ILE A 7 -34.98 15.16 -23.25
C ILE A 7 -34.59 13.70 -23.53
N GLN A 8 -35.00 13.15 -24.68
CA GLN A 8 -34.57 11.81 -25.11
C GLN A 8 -33.07 11.74 -25.42
N SER A 9 -32.49 12.80 -26.00
CA SER A 9 -31.05 12.92 -26.22
C SER A 9 -30.26 12.99 -24.89
N GLN A 10 -30.78 13.71 -23.89
CA GLN A 10 -30.19 13.78 -22.54
C GLN A 10 -30.29 12.45 -21.77
N LEU A 11 -31.36 11.67 -21.96
CA LEU A 11 -31.52 10.34 -21.33
C LEU A 11 -30.55 9.29 -21.89
N ILE A 12 -30.15 9.39 -23.16
CA ILE A 12 -29.13 8.49 -23.75
C ILE A 12 -27.72 8.84 -23.22
N GLN A 13 -27.45 10.10 -22.90
CA GLN A 13 -26.16 10.54 -22.34
C GLN A 13 -25.96 10.12 -20.86
N LEU A 14 -27.04 9.88 -20.11
CA LEU A 14 -26.97 9.37 -18.73
C LEU A 14 -26.68 7.86 -18.62
N GLN A 15 -26.59 7.13 -19.74
CA GLN A 15 -26.23 5.71 -19.75
C GLN A 15 -24.71 5.45 -19.72
N HIS A 16 -23.87 6.49 -19.79
CA HIS A 16 -22.42 6.38 -19.60
C HIS A 16 -21.99 6.65 -18.16
N ILE A 17 -22.74 6.13 -17.19
CA ILE A 17 -22.13 5.75 -15.92
C ILE A 17 -21.11 4.66 -16.26
N HIS A 18 -19.86 5.08 -16.44
CA HIS A 18 -18.73 4.19 -16.33
C HIS A 18 -18.77 3.68 -14.89
N ALA A 19 -19.44 2.53 -14.71
CA ALA A 19 -19.07 1.61 -13.66
C ALA A 19 -17.59 1.33 -13.95
N SER A 20 -16.70 2.03 -13.26
CA SER A 20 -15.35 1.58 -13.06
C SER A 20 -15.50 0.18 -12.52
N SER A 21 -15.33 -0.82 -13.39
CA SER A 21 -15.01 -2.18 -13.02
C SER A 21 -13.66 -2.11 -12.33
N GLN A 22 -13.65 -1.61 -11.08
CA GLN A 22 -12.62 -1.98 -10.14
C GLN A 22 -12.57 -3.49 -10.21
N PRO A 23 -11.41 -4.10 -10.51
CA PRO A 23 -11.28 -5.54 -10.39
C PRO A 23 -11.79 -5.87 -9.00
N THR A 24 -12.90 -6.61 -8.92
CA THR A 24 -13.36 -7.16 -7.66
C THR A 24 -12.21 -8.03 -7.20
N ALA A 25 -11.46 -7.56 -6.19
CA ALA A 25 -10.39 -8.33 -5.60
C ALA A 25 -10.96 -9.72 -5.30
N ASP A 26 -10.30 -10.75 -5.83
CA ASP A 26 -10.73 -12.12 -5.56
C ASP A 26 -10.57 -12.35 -4.05
N PRO A 27 -11.68 -12.53 -3.31
CA PRO A 27 -11.63 -12.62 -1.85
C PRO A 27 -10.76 -13.80 -1.37
N ALA A 28 -10.57 -14.83 -2.21
CA ALA A 28 -9.64 -15.92 -1.92
C ALA A 28 -8.19 -15.46 -1.96
N LEU A 29 -7.82 -14.62 -2.94
CA LEU A 29 -6.47 -14.07 -3.05
C LEU A 29 -6.15 -13.10 -1.91
N ASP A 30 -7.11 -12.28 -1.49
CA ASP A 30 -6.94 -11.41 -0.32
C ASP A 30 -6.70 -12.21 0.95
N THR A 31 -7.43 -13.31 1.13
CA THR A 31 -7.24 -14.23 2.27
C THR A 31 -5.85 -14.86 2.27
N ILE A 32 -5.38 -15.32 1.11
CA ILE A 32 -4.03 -15.88 0.94
C ILE A 32 -2.98 -14.81 1.26
N LYS A 33 -3.14 -13.59 0.75
CA LYS A 33 -2.22 -12.47 1.01
C LYS A 33 -2.13 -12.15 2.50
N GLN A 34 -3.26 -12.00 3.18
CA GLN A 34 -3.29 -11.71 4.62
C GLN A 34 -2.65 -12.83 5.44
N THR A 35 -2.90 -14.09 5.07
CA THR A 35 -2.25 -15.24 5.70
C THR A 35 -0.73 -15.19 5.54
N ALA A 36 -0.25 -14.96 4.31
CA ALA A 36 1.18 -14.87 4.04
C ALA A 36 1.86 -13.70 4.79
N LEU A 37 1.21 -12.54 4.89
CA LEU A 37 1.73 -11.39 5.65
C LEU A 37 1.87 -11.73 7.15
N ASN A 38 0.89 -12.41 7.72
CA ASN A 38 0.91 -12.84 9.12
C ASN A 38 2.01 -13.87 9.40
N GLU A 39 2.25 -14.79 8.48
CA GLU A 39 3.33 -15.78 8.58
C GLU A 39 4.71 -15.16 8.36
N LEU A 40 4.85 -14.21 7.44
CA LEU A 40 6.11 -13.57 7.11
C LEU A 40 6.66 -12.74 8.27
N ARG A 41 5.78 -12.01 8.99
CA ARG A 41 6.18 -11.06 10.02
C ARG A 41 7.13 -11.62 11.10
N PRO A 42 6.87 -12.77 11.76
CA PRO A 42 7.80 -13.34 12.74
C PRO A 42 9.08 -13.94 12.15
N LEU A 43 9.17 -14.04 10.81
CA LEU A 43 10.35 -14.57 10.11
C LEU A 43 11.36 -13.46 9.76
N VAL A 44 10.90 -12.22 9.51
CA VAL A 44 11.76 -11.12 9.03
C VAL A 44 12.97 -10.86 9.94
N ASP A 45 12.75 -10.89 11.25
CA ASP A 45 13.82 -10.68 12.23
C ASP A 45 14.93 -11.73 12.13
N LYS A 46 14.60 -12.94 11.67
CA LYS A 46 15.47 -14.12 11.56
C LYS A 46 16.13 -14.27 10.19
N LEU A 47 15.75 -13.44 9.21
CA LEU A 47 16.33 -13.49 7.88
C LEU A 47 17.80 -13.06 7.95
N ASP A 48 18.66 -13.86 7.32
CA ASP A 48 20.06 -13.52 7.05
C ASP A 48 20.14 -12.86 5.67
N VAL A 49 19.68 -11.60 5.61
CA VAL A 49 19.61 -10.78 4.40
C VAL A 49 20.22 -9.41 4.65
N SER A 50 20.48 -8.65 3.58
CA SER A 50 21.06 -7.33 3.71
C SER A 50 20.10 -6.34 4.41
N PRO A 51 20.61 -5.27 5.04
CA PRO A 51 19.77 -4.23 5.63
C PRO A 51 18.75 -3.62 4.66
N GLU A 52 19.11 -3.47 3.39
CA GLU A 52 18.24 -2.94 2.33
C GLU A 52 17.05 -3.87 2.07
N GLU A 53 17.29 -5.16 1.89
CA GLU A 53 16.22 -6.15 1.66
C GLU A 53 15.33 -6.32 2.90
N LYS A 54 15.95 -6.27 4.09
CA LYS A 54 15.23 -6.29 5.36
C LYS A 54 14.32 -5.07 5.52
N PHE A 55 14.82 -3.89 5.18
CA PHE A 55 14.04 -2.64 5.15
C PHE A 55 12.85 -2.75 4.19
N ASP A 56 13.07 -3.18 2.95
CA ASP A 56 12.02 -3.30 1.94
C ASP A 56 10.93 -4.28 2.38
N THR A 57 11.31 -5.36 3.06
CA THR A 57 10.37 -6.33 3.63
C THR A 57 9.54 -5.72 4.76
N TYR A 58 10.15 -4.98 5.71
CA TYR A 58 9.38 -4.29 6.75
C TYR A 58 8.46 -3.21 6.18
N LEU A 59 8.91 -2.46 5.18
CA LEU A 59 8.11 -1.41 4.53
C LEU A 59 6.89 -2.01 3.81
N LEU A 60 7.06 -3.16 3.15
CA LEU A 60 5.96 -3.93 2.56
C LEU A 60 4.93 -4.35 3.62
N LEU A 61 5.39 -4.95 4.72
CA LEU A 61 4.52 -5.40 5.80
C LEU A 61 3.76 -4.23 6.43
N LEU A 62 4.46 -3.13 6.73
CA LEU A 62 3.88 -1.91 7.29
C LEU A 62 2.74 -1.38 6.41
N ARG A 63 2.99 -1.19 5.12
CA ARG A 63 2.00 -0.67 4.15
C ARG A 63 0.86 -1.63 3.84
N SER A 64 1.08 -2.94 4.02
CA SER A 64 0.07 -3.95 3.71
C SER A 64 -0.85 -4.28 4.88
N THR A 65 -0.42 -3.94 6.11
CA THR A 65 -1.13 -4.28 7.35
C THR A 65 -1.54 -3.06 8.17
N ASP A 66 -1.08 -1.87 7.81
CA ASP A 66 -1.24 -0.62 8.57
C ASP A 66 -0.76 -0.75 10.04
N ASP A 67 0.16 -1.68 10.31
CA ASP A 67 0.65 -1.94 11.66
C ASP A 67 1.82 -1.02 12.04
N LYS A 68 1.49 0.05 12.77
CA LYS A 68 2.44 1.06 13.27
C LYS A 68 3.58 0.48 14.11
N THR A 69 3.43 -0.71 14.68
CA THR A 69 4.51 -1.36 15.45
C THR A 69 5.70 -1.74 14.57
N LEU A 70 5.51 -1.81 13.24
CA LEU A 70 6.58 -2.08 12.27
C LEU A 70 7.44 -0.86 11.94
N ILE A 71 7.07 0.35 12.38
CA ILE A 71 7.86 1.57 12.14
C ILE A 71 9.25 1.47 12.75
N ALA A 72 9.36 1.06 14.02
CA ALA A 72 10.64 0.93 14.72
C ALA A 72 11.59 -0.08 14.05
N PRO A 73 11.20 -1.35 13.80
CA PRO A 73 12.10 -2.30 13.15
C PRO A 73 12.44 -1.92 11.69
N ALA A 74 11.53 -1.28 10.96
CA ALA A 74 11.82 -0.74 9.63
C ALA A 74 12.88 0.37 9.70
N HIS A 75 12.76 1.28 10.66
CA HIS A 75 13.75 2.33 10.91
C HIS A 75 15.12 1.76 11.31
N ASP A 76 15.16 0.75 12.18
CA ASP A 76 16.40 0.10 12.58
C ASP A 76 17.12 -0.54 11.39
N ALA A 77 16.37 -1.23 10.51
CA ALA A 77 16.90 -1.74 9.25
C ALA A 77 17.41 -0.61 8.34
N ALA A 78 16.67 0.50 8.24
CA ALA A 78 17.08 1.66 7.45
C ALA A 78 18.40 2.26 7.92
N ILE A 79 18.61 2.42 9.24
CA ILE A 79 19.88 2.95 9.79
C ILE A 79 21.06 2.01 9.48
N ALA A 80 20.82 0.70 9.45
CA ALA A 80 21.84 -0.29 9.18
C ALA A 80 22.30 -0.33 7.71
N ILE A 81 21.59 0.33 6.79
CA ILE A 81 21.98 0.44 5.37
C ILE A 81 23.32 1.20 5.25
N VAL A 82 24.28 0.59 4.56
CA VAL A 82 25.64 1.12 4.43
C VAL A 82 25.71 2.23 3.38
N ASP A 83 25.06 2.03 2.24
CA ASP A 83 25.00 3.03 1.17
C ASP A 83 24.20 4.27 1.61
N GLU A 84 24.84 5.43 1.65
CA GLU A 84 24.24 6.63 2.24
C GLU A 84 23.04 7.15 1.44
N ALA A 85 23.06 7.03 0.12
CA ALA A 85 21.95 7.45 -0.73
C ALA A 85 20.73 6.54 -0.52
N ARG A 86 20.95 5.23 -0.45
CA ARG A 86 19.91 4.25 -0.15
C ARG A 86 19.35 4.42 1.26
N ARG A 87 20.21 4.67 2.25
CA ARG A 87 19.82 4.96 3.63
C ARG A 87 18.96 6.22 3.71
N ALA A 88 19.37 7.30 3.05
CA ALA A 88 18.58 8.54 3.02
C ALA A 88 17.19 8.30 2.42
N GLN A 89 17.10 7.53 1.34
CA GLN A 89 15.81 7.17 0.75
C GLN A 89 14.93 6.36 1.70
N ALA A 90 15.51 5.35 2.37
CA ALA A 90 14.79 4.53 3.34
C ALA A 90 14.25 5.36 4.51
N LEU A 91 15.06 6.29 5.05
CA LEU A 91 14.64 7.20 6.12
C LEU A 91 13.53 8.16 5.66
N LEU A 92 13.59 8.68 4.44
CA LEU A 92 12.51 9.50 3.87
C LEU A 92 11.21 8.72 3.74
N ASP A 93 11.28 7.45 3.37
CA ASP A 93 10.08 6.62 3.29
C ASP A 93 9.48 6.37 4.68
N ILE A 94 10.28 6.12 5.71
CA ILE A 94 9.79 6.03 7.10
C ILE A 94 9.08 7.31 7.55
N ILE A 95 9.64 8.49 7.25
CA ILE A 95 9.02 9.78 7.59
C ILE A 95 7.63 9.88 6.94
N LYS A 96 7.51 9.53 5.65
CA LYS A 96 6.23 9.55 4.93
C LYS A 96 5.21 8.61 5.57
N GLU A 97 5.62 7.41 5.98
CA GLU A 97 4.70 6.47 6.65
C GLU A 97 4.25 7.02 8.02
N ILE A 98 5.16 7.64 8.80
CA ILE A 98 4.80 8.29 10.07
C ILE A 98 3.79 9.41 9.85
N ASP A 99 4.01 10.26 8.84
CA ASP A 99 3.09 11.35 8.49
C ASP A 99 1.71 10.81 8.09
N TYR A 100 1.68 9.75 7.28
CA TYR A 100 0.44 9.05 6.91
C TYR A 100 -0.33 8.56 8.15
N PHE A 101 0.35 7.92 9.09
CA PHE A 101 -0.28 7.41 10.32
C PHE A 101 -0.65 8.49 11.35
N SER A 102 -0.02 9.65 11.28
CA SER A 102 -0.27 10.79 12.19
C SER A 102 -1.39 11.69 11.70
N ASN A 103 -1.71 11.63 10.40
CA ASN A 103 -2.74 12.43 9.77
C ASN A 103 -3.60 11.56 8.82
N PRO A 104 -4.37 10.60 9.36
CA PRO A 104 -5.21 9.74 8.53
C PRO A 104 -6.24 10.61 7.79
N ARG A 105 -6.28 10.49 6.46
CA ARG A 105 -7.25 11.16 5.59
C ARG A 105 -8.59 10.45 5.57
#